data_AF-T0DNW4-F1
#
_entry.id   AF-T0DNW4-F1
#
_cell.length_a   1.000
_cell.length_b   1.000
_cell.length_c   1.000
_cell.angle_alpha   90.00
_cell.angle_beta   90.00
_cell.angle_gamma   90.00
#
_symmetry.space_group_name_H-M   'P 1'
#
loop_
_entity.id
_entity.type
_entity.pdbx_description
1 polymer ?
#
loop_
_entity_poly.entity_id
_entity_poly.type
_entity_poly.pdbx_seq_one_letter_code
_entity_poly.pdbx_strand_id
1 'polypeptide(L)'
;MKRPTGMRLAQAFIGVALVNFLVGAVLGAVLASALRLGPELMAIHGELNPYGWLSMLIYGMTYAVLGMFTQLRLPSSIQGIVHLYFKA
;
A
#
# COMPACT_ATOMS: atom_id res chain seq x y z
N MET A 1 14.97 22.31 2.67
CA MET A 1 14.14 21.90 3.82
C MET A 1 13.93 20.36 3.76
N LYS A 2 14.47 19.58 4.70
CA LYS A 2 14.27 18.10 4.70
C LYS A 2 12.83 17.78 5.14
N ARG A 3 12.04 17.12 4.29
CA ARG A 3 10.69 16.66 4.65
C ARG A 3 10.76 15.75 5.89
N PRO A 4 9.82 15.86 6.84
CA PRO A 4 9.77 14.96 8.01
C PRO A 4 9.76 13.51 7.55
N THR A 5 10.52 12.64 8.23
CA THR A 5 10.67 11.22 7.87
C THR A 5 9.32 10.50 7.73
N GLY A 6 8.34 10.80 8.59
CA GLY A 6 6.99 10.22 8.50
C GLY A 6 6.24 10.59 7.22
N MET A 7 6.48 11.77 6.66
CA MET A 7 5.87 12.20 5.40
C MET A 7 6.46 11.44 4.20
N ARG A 8 7.75 11.12 4.24
CA ARG A 8 8.40 10.29 3.21
C ARG A 8 7.92 8.84 3.26
N LEU A 9 7.74 8.31 4.47
CA LEU A 9 7.20 6.96 4.67
C LEU A 9 5.76 6.87 4.18
N ALA A 10 4.92 7.83 4.55
CA ALA A 10 3.55 7.93 4.03
C ALA A 10 3.51 7.97 2.51
N GLN A 11 4.36 8.79 1.88
CA GLN A 11 4.47 8.87 0.42
C GLN A 11 4.90 7.54 -0.21
N ALA A 12 5.82 6.80 0.42
CA ALA A 12 6.24 5.48 -0.06
C ALA A 12 5.08 4.47 0.00
N PHE A 13 4.38 4.37 1.13
CA PHE A 13 3.22 3.49 1.29
C PHE A 13 2.11 3.83 0.30
N ILE A 14 1.77 5.12 0.13
CA ILE A 14 0.77 5.56 -0.85
C ILE A 14 1.22 5.23 -2.28
N GLY A 15 2.50 5.43 -2.60
CA GLY A 15 3.06 5.07 -3.91
C GLY A 15 2.92 3.58 -4.20
N VAL A 16 3.31 2.71 -3.26
CA VAL A 16 3.16 1.26 -3.38
C VAL A 16 1.68 0.87 -3.47
N ALA A 17 0.80 1.52 -2.69
CA ALA A 17 -0.64 1.31 -2.78
C ALA A 17 -1.18 1.59 -4.18
N LEU A 18 -0.82 2.72 -4.79
CA LEU A 18 -1.26 3.07 -6.14
C LEU A 18 -0.77 2.06 -7.18
N VAL A 19 0.46 1.58 -7.08
CA VAL A 19 0.99 0.54 -7.98
C VAL A 19 0.18 -0.75 -7.82
N ASN A 20 -0.04 -1.22 -6.60
CA ASN A 20 -0.83 -2.42 -6.34
C ASN A 20 -2.28 -2.26 -6.80
N PHE A 21 -2.86 -1.06 -6.65
CA PHE A 21 -4.21 -0.76 -7.11
C PHE A 21 -4.30 -0.84 -8.63
N LEU A 22 -3.34 -0.27 -9.35
CA LEU A 22 -3.31 -0.33 -10.81
C LEU A 22 -3.18 -1.78 -11.31
N VAL A 23 -2.29 -2.56 -10.70
CA VAL A 23 -2.15 -4.00 -11.03
C VAL A 23 -3.45 -4.75 -10.71
N GLY A 24 -4.04 -4.53 -9.54
CA GLY A 24 -5.31 -5.14 -9.13
C GLY A 24 -6.46 -4.76 -10.06
N ALA A 25 -6.55 -3.50 -10.47
CA ALA A 25 -7.59 -3.00 -11.38
C ALA A 25 -7.44 -3.63 -12.78
N VAL A 26 -6.22 -3.74 -13.30
CA VAL A 26 -5.96 -4.43 -14.58
C VAL A 26 -6.34 -5.91 -14.46
N LEU A 27 -5.96 -6.60 -13.39
CA LEU A 27 -6.37 -7.99 -13.15
C LEU A 27 -7.90 -8.13 -13.06
N GLY A 28 -8.57 -7.20 -12.38
CA GLY A 28 -10.02 -7.17 -12.27
C GLY A 28 -10.71 -6.96 -13.62
N ALA A 29 -10.19 -6.05 -14.45
CA ALA A 29 -10.69 -5.84 -15.81
C ALA A 29 -10.48 -7.09 -16.68
N VAL A 30 -9.32 -7.73 -16.57
CA VAL A 30 -9.01 -8.97 -17.28
C VAL A 30 -9.97 -10.10 -16.85
N LEU A 31 -10.16 -10.30 -15.54
CA LEU A 31 -11.14 -11.25 -14.97
C LEU A 31 -12.58 -10.97 -15.43
N ALA A 32 -12.98 -9.70 -15.50
CA ALA A 32 -14.31 -9.32 -15.97
C ALA A 32 -14.51 -9.56 -17.47
N SER A 33 -13.44 -9.48 -18.27
CA SER A 33 -13.48 -9.62 -19.73
C SER A 33 -13.39 -11.06 -20.23
N ALA A 34 -12.83 -11.98 -19.45
CA ALA A 34 -12.60 -13.36 -19.87
C ALA A 34 -13.15 -14.37 -18.85
N LEU A 35 -14.32 -14.94 -19.20
CA LEU A 35 -15.06 -15.95 -18.42
C LEU A 35 -14.29 -17.27 -18.13
N ARG A 36 -13.08 -17.44 -18.67
CA ARG A 36 -12.27 -18.68 -18.56
C ARG A 36 -10.94 -18.51 -17.84
N LEU A 37 -10.71 -17.38 -17.17
CA LEU A 37 -9.51 -17.23 -16.35
C LEU A 37 -9.61 -18.11 -15.10
N GLY A 38 -8.51 -18.78 -14.78
CA GLY A 38 -8.48 -19.82 -13.76
C GLY A 38 -8.61 -19.29 -12.32
N PRO A 39 -8.90 -20.19 -11.36
CA PRO A 39 -9.04 -19.85 -9.94
C PRO A 39 -7.79 -19.19 -9.34
N GLU A 40 -6.60 -19.47 -9.90
CA GLU A 40 -5.35 -18.83 -9.48
C GLU A 40 -5.37 -17.31 -9.69
N LEU A 41 -5.85 -16.84 -10.84
CA LEU A 41 -5.87 -15.40 -11.13
C LEU A 41 -6.91 -14.67 -10.26
N MET A 42 -8.02 -15.33 -9.96
CA MET A 42 -9.00 -14.85 -8.99
C MET A 42 -8.41 -14.77 -7.58
N ALA A 43 -7.63 -15.77 -7.15
CA ALA A 43 -6.97 -15.76 -5.87
C ALA A 43 -5.94 -14.62 -5.78
N ILE A 44 -5.09 -14.46 -6.79
CA ILE A 44 -4.10 -13.38 -6.86
C ILE A 44 -4.79 -12.01 -6.80
N HIS A 45 -5.84 -11.78 -7.59
CA HIS A 45 -6.62 -10.53 -7.53
C HIS A 45 -7.26 -10.34 -6.15
N GLY A 46 -7.81 -11.41 -5.57
CA GLY A 46 -8.45 -11.42 -4.26
C GLY A 46 -7.50 -11.13 -3.10
N GLU A 47 -6.22 -11.49 -3.20
CA GLU A 47 -5.19 -11.20 -2.20
C GLU A 47 -4.57 -9.80 -2.41
N LEU A 48 -4.27 -9.44 -3.65
CA LEU A 48 -3.63 -8.16 -3.99
C LEU A 48 -4.46 -6.95 -3.58
N ASN A 49 -5.80 -7.08 -3.59
CA ASN A 49 -6.69 -6.00 -3.20
C ASN A 49 -6.60 -5.65 -1.70
N PRO A 50 -6.96 -6.56 -0.78
CA PRO A 50 -6.92 -6.29 0.65
C PRO A 50 -5.48 -6.15 1.18
N TYR A 51 -4.56 -7.02 0.77
CA TYR A 51 -3.20 -7.07 1.35
C TYR A 51 -2.22 -6.15 0.64
N GLY A 52 -2.37 -5.95 -0.67
CA GLY A 52 -1.55 -5.02 -1.43
C GLY A 52 -2.01 -3.57 -1.27
N TRP A 53 -2.98 -3.13 -2.08
CA TRP A 53 -3.24 -1.69 -2.17
C TRP A 53 -3.98 -1.12 -0.96
N LEU A 54 -4.99 -1.83 -0.45
CA LEU A 54 -5.83 -1.29 0.63
C LEU A 54 -5.02 -1.17 1.94
N SER A 55 -4.29 -2.20 2.32
CA SER A 55 -3.44 -2.18 3.51
C SER A 55 -2.34 -1.12 3.40
N MET A 56 -1.66 -1.03 2.26
CA MET A 56 -0.64 0.00 2.02
C MET A 56 -1.21 1.41 2.09
N LEU A 57 -2.41 1.62 1.54
CA LEU A 57 -3.08 2.92 1.59
C LEU A 57 -3.45 3.30 3.03
N ILE A 58 -4.00 2.35 3.81
CA ILE A 58 -4.33 2.58 5.22
C ILE A 58 -3.07 2.98 5.99
N TYR A 59 -1.97 2.22 5.87
CA TYR A 59 -0.73 2.55 6.56
C TYR A 59 -0.17 3.91 6.12
N GLY A 60 -0.14 4.19 4.81
CA GLY A 60 0.31 5.46 4.28
C GLY A 60 -0.49 6.65 4.82
N MET A 61 -1.82 6.52 4.84
CA MET A 61 -2.71 7.53 5.40
C MET A 61 -2.54 7.68 6.92
N THR A 62 -2.41 6.59 7.66
CA THR A 62 -2.13 6.63 9.11
C THR A 62 -0.82 7.38 9.38
N TYR A 63 0.26 7.09 8.65
CA TYR A 63 1.52 7.81 8.82
C TYR A 63 1.43 9.28 8.42
N ALA A 64 0.66 9.61 7.39
CA ALA A 64 0.42 11.00 7.00
C ALA A 64 -0.34 11.77 8.10
N VAL A 65 -1.44 11.21 8.59
CA VAL A 65 -2.28 11.79 9.66
C VAL A 65 -1.47 11.95 10.95
N LEU A 66 -0.76 10.92 11.39
CA LEU A 66 0.13 11.02 12.56
C LEU A 66 1.18 12.12 12.36
N GLY A 67 1.82 12.18 11.19
CA GLY A 67 2.80 13.21 10.88
C GLY A 67 2.24 14.63 10.93
N MET A 68 0.95 14.81 10.60
CA MET A 68 0.28 16.12 10.64
C MET A 68 -0.19 16.51 12.04
N PHE A 69 -0.81 15.59 12.78
CA PHE A 69 -1.57 15.94 13.98
C PHE A 69 -0.84 15.76 15.29
N THR A 70 0.14 14.85 15.37
CA THR A 70 0.71 14.50 16.67
C THR A 70 2.12 15.05 16.91
N GLN A 71 2.74 15.69 15.90
CA GLN A 71 4.19 16.01 15.88
C GLN A 71 5.09 14.83 16.30
N LEU A 72 4.55 13.61 16.42
CA LEU A 72 5.27 12.41 16.82
C LEU A 72 6.23 12.07 15.69
N ARG A 73 7.51 12.33 15.95
CA ARG A 73 8.58 11.79 15.12
C ARG A 73 8.59 10.28 15.36
N LEU A 74 8.32 9.51 14.31
CA LEU A 74 8.45 8.05 14.36
C LEU A 74 9.80 7.69 15.00
N PRO A 75 9.84 6.78 16.00
CA PRO A 75 11.02 6.57 16.84
C PRO A 75 12.28 6.19 16.05
N SER A 76 12.11 5.56 14.88
CA SER A 76 13.19 5.37 13.91
C SER A 76 12.65 5.15 12.50
N SER A 77 13.39 5.60 11.48
CA SER A 77 13.12 5.30 10.06
C SER A 77 13.12 3.79 9.78
N ILE A 78 13.87 3.04 10.60
CA ILE A 78 14.03 1.59 10.50
C ILE A 78 12.72 0.86 10.77
N GLN A 79 11.94 1.26 11.78
CA GLN A 79 10.64 0.66 12.04
C GLN A 79 9.65 0.87 10.88
N GLY A 80 9.71 2.03 10.22
CA GLY A 80 8.91 2.30 9.03
C GLY A 80 9.32 1.44 7.83
N ILE A 81 10.63 1.26 7.64
CA ILE A 81 11.19 0.37 6.61
C ILE A 81 10.79 -1.08 6.89
N VAL A 82 10.96 -1.55 8.13
CA VAL A 82 10.53 -2.90 8.53
C VAL A 82 9.04 -3.09 8.28
N HIS A 83 8.20 -2.11 8.59
CA HIS A 83 6.77 -2.20 8.28
C HIS A 83 6.49 -2.25 6.77
N LEU A 84 7.25 -1.51 5.97
CA LEU A 84 7.11 -1.50 4.50
C LEU A 84 7.52 -2.84 3.88
N TYR A 85 8.55 -3.50 4.42
CA TYR A 85 9.08 -4.76 3.87
C TYR A 85 8.47 -6.03 4.49
N PHE A 86 8.03 -5.99 5.75
CA PHE A 86 7.50 -7.15 6.49
C PHE A 86 5.98 -7.09 6.72
N LYS A 87 5.34 -6.01 6.28
CA LYS A 87 3.88 -5.85 6.25
C LYS A 87 3.38 -5.42 4.86
N ALA A 88 4.12 -5.81 3.82
CA ALA A 88 3.67 -5.99 2.44
C ALA A 88 3.43 -7.46 2.18
#